data_AF-A0A956N0P0-F1
#
_entry.id   AF-A0A956N0P0-F1
#
_cell.length_a   1.000
_cell.length_b   1.000
_cell.length_c   1.000
_cell.angle_alpha   90.00
_cell.angle_beta   90.00
_cell.angle_gamma   90.00
#
_symmetry.space_group_name_H-M   'P 1'
#
loop_
_entity.id
_entity.type
_entity.pdbx_description
1 polymer ?
#
loop_
_entity_poly.entity_id
_entity_poly.type
_entity_poly.pdbx_seq_one_letter_code
_entity_poly.pdbx_strand_id
1 'polypeptide(L)'
;LATFISDNKLFNSEAQFLVWDVIKNPKNYDNITAYKLDEKNNIWSVENKNGEENITLASKADVIEDNDQQNLLMVSGTFTFNLAFGKEVHLAMFNDRNVIVKELYAEARMPKGLSKIPYAFNSLDFPEDKYYIKLIMDGKVLNNKEIDMKYFRN
;
A
#
# COMPACT_ATOMS: atom_id res chain seq x y z
N LEU A 1 0.43 9.67 -23.41
CA LEU A 1 0.80 8.61 -22.43
C LEU A 1 -0.27 7.52 -22.26
N ALA A 2 -1.53 7.86 -21.94
CA ALA A 2 -2.59 6.85 -21.77
C ALA A 2 -2.79 5.96 -23.02
N THR A 3 -2.78 6.56 -24.21
CA THR A 3 -2.81 5.83 -25.50
C THR A 3 -1.60 4.92 -25.66
N PHE A 4 -0.40 5.40 -25.35
CA PHE A 4 0.85 4.62 -25.41
C PHE A 4 0.85 3.41 -24.46
N ILE A 5 0.37 3.59 -23.22
CA ILE A 5 0.24 2.53 -22.21
C ILE A 5 -0.77 1.47 -22.69
N SER A 6 -1.90 1.91 -23.25
CA SER A 6 -2.93 1.04 -23.78
C SER A 6 -2.44 0.24 -25.00
N ASP A 7 -1.79 0.90 -25.96
CA ASP A 7 -1.30 0.29 -27.20
C ASP A 7 -0.22 -0.77 -26.94
N ASN A 8 0.56 -0.59 -25.87
CA ASN A 8 1.62 -1.52 -25.47
C ASN A 8 1.21 -2.50 -24.36
N LYS A 9 -0.06 -2.49 -23.93
CA LYS A 9 -0.60 -3.34 -22.85
C LYS A 9 0.18 -3.29 -21.54
N LEU A 10 0.74 -2.13 -21.22
CA LEU A 10 1.56 -1.91 -20.04
C LEU A 10 0.65 -1.63 -18.83
N PHE A 11 0.04 -2.66 -18.25
CA PHE A 11 -0.89 -2.51 -17.11
C PHE A 11 -0.27 -2.94 -15.77
N ASN A 12 1.05 -3.08 -15.72
CA ASN A 12 1.79 -3.47 -14.52
C ASN A 12 2.13 -2.25 -13.64
N SER A 13 2.63 -2.51 -12.44
CA SER A 13 3.03 -1.48 -11.47
C SER A 13 4.04 -0.49 -12.06
N GLU A 14 4.90 -0.97 -12.95
CA GLU A 14 5.96 -0.24 -13.63
C GLU A 14 5.39 0.83 -14.58
N ALA A 15 4.30 0.53 -15.27
CA ALA A 15 3.60 1.49 -16.12
C ALA A 15 2.93 2.60 -15.31
N GLN A 16 2.49 2.31 -14.08
CA GLN A 16 1.97 3.34 -13.19
C GLN A 16 3.09 4.30 -12.79
N PHE A 17 4.30 3.79 -12.47
CA PHE A 17 5.46 4.64 -12.16
C PHE A 17 5.85 5.55 -13.32
N LEU A 18 5.75 5.08 -14.56
CA LEU A 18 5.94 5.92 -15.75
C LEU A 18 4.95 7.10 -15.79
N VAL A 19 3.68 6.89 -15.41
CA VAL A 19 2.69 7.97 -15.32
C VAL A 19 3.09 9.00 -14.27
N TRP A 20 3.54 8.56 -13.10
CA TRP A 20 3.96 9.45 -12.02
C TRP A 20 5.17 10.30 -12.40
N ASP A 21 6.17 9.70 -13.04
CA ASP A 21 7.39 10.40 -13.41
C ASP A 21 7.16 11.43 -14.52
N VAL A 22 6.24 11.12 -15.44
CA VAL A 22 5.75 12.06 -16.47
C VAL A 22 4.98 13.23 -15.88
N ILE A 23 4.17 12.99 -14.84
CA ILE A 23 3.44 14.04 -14.12
C ILE A 23 4.42 14.98 -13.40
N LYS A 24 5.48 14.44 -12.77
CA LYS A 24 6.49 15.23 -12.07
C LYS A 24 7.34 16.08 -13.02
N ASN A 25 7.64 15.57 -14.23
CA ASN A 25 8.53 16.23 -15.19
C ASN A 25 7.92 16.33 -16.62
N PRO A 26 6.82 17.06 -16.82
CA PRO A 26 6.02 17.01 -18.05
C PRO A 26 6.79 17.46 -19.30
N LYS A 27 7.78 18.35 -19.17
CA LYS A 27 8.57 18.91 -20.28
C LYS A 27 9.42 17.88 -21.03
N ASN A 28 9.72 16.73 -20.43
CA ASN A 28 10.61 15.73 -21.01
C ASN A 28 9.86 14.65 -21.82
N TYR A 29 8.52 14.66 -21.79
CA TYR A 29 7.73 13.49 -22.21
C TYR A 29 6.67 13.76 -23.27
N ASP A 30 6.61 14.98 -23.80
CA ASP A 30 5.66 15.35 -24.86
C ASP A 30 5.85 14.56 -26.17
N ASN A 31 6.94 13.81 -26.32
CA ASN A 31 7.28 13.08 -27.55
C ASN A 31 7.94 11.70 -27.31
N ILE A 32 7.47 10.90 -26.35
CA ILE A 32 7.90 9.51 -26.19
C ILE A 32 7.47 8.69 -27.42
N THR A 33 8.43 8.03 -28.09
CA THR A 33 8.15 7.19 -29.27
C THR A 33 8.64 5.76 -29.18
N ALA A 34 9.63 5.48 -28.32
CA ALA A 34 10.12 4.13 -28.10
C ALA A 34 10.50 3.93 -26.62
N TYR A 35 10.51 2.67 -26.18
CA TYR A 35 10.94 2.26 -24.86
C TYR A 35 11.85 1.03 -24.94
N LYS A 36 12.74 0.86 -23.96
CA LYS A 36 13.55 -0.35 -23.79
C LYS A 36 13.17 -1.06 -22.50
N LEU A 37 13.04 -2.38 -22.61
CA LEU A 37 12.81 -3.28 -21.48
C LEU A 37 14.14 -3.86 -20.97
N ASP A 38 14.22 -4.12 -19.68
CA ASP A 38 15.28 -4.94 -19.08
C ASP A 38 14.96 -6.44 -19.22
N GLU A 39 15.86 -7.30 -18.77
CA GLU A 39 15.70 -8.77 -18.80
C GLU A 39 14.49 -9.27 -17.99
N LYS A 40 13.87 -8.41 -17.18
CA LYS A 40 12.71 -8.68 -16.32
C LYS A 40 11.45 -7.98 -16.83
N ASN A 41 11.46 -7.46 -18.07
CA ASN A 41 10.37 -6.70 -18.69
C ASN A 41 10.00 -5.38 -17.99
N ASN A 42 10.95 -4.74 -17.27
CA ASN A 42 10.75 -3.40 -16.73
C ASN A 42 11.22 -2.35 -17.74
N ILE A 43 10.50 -1.24 -17.83
CA ILE A 43 10.87 -0.12 -18.70
C ILE A 43 11.97 0.68 -18.00
N TRP A 44 13.13 0.83 -18.65
CA TRP A 44 14.27 1.55 -18.05
C TRP A 44 14.75 2.74 -18.88
N SER A 45 14.33 2.86 -20.15
CA SER A 45 14.57 4.07 -20.94
C SER A 45 13.43 4.37 -21.91
N VAL A 46 13.19 5.65 -22.15
CA VAL A 46 12.29 6.16 -23.20
C VAL A 46 13.03 7.14 -24.11
N GLU A 47 12.78 7.02 -25.41
CA GLU A 47 13.44 7.82 -26.46
C GLU A 47 12.47 8.87 -27.01
N ASN A 48 12.96 10.11 -27.14
CA ASN A 48 12.22 11.19 -27.78
C ASN A 48 12.26 11.03 -29.32
N LYS A 49 11.34 11.71 -30.04
CA LYS A 49 11.22 11.66 -31.52
C LYS A 49 12.51 11.96 -32.31
N ASN A 50 13.50 12.58 -31.69
CA ASN A 50 14.74 12.97 -32.36
C ASN A 50 15.89 11.98 -32.10
N GLY A 51 15.71 11.00 -31.22
CA GLY A 51 16.76 10.06 -30.80
C GLY A 51 17.88 10.68 -29.97
N GLU A 52 17.66 11.90 -29.46
CA GLU A 52 18.70 12.73 -28.85
C GLU A 52 18.79 12.58 -27.33
N GLU A 53 17.71 12.16 -26.66
CA GLU A 53 17.70 11.98 -25.21
C GLU A 53 17.22 10.57 -24.82
N ASN A 54 18.15 9.81 -24.24
CA ASN A 54 17.79 8.63 -23.45
C ASN A 54 17.40 9.10 -22.05
N ILE A 55 16.10 9.25 -21.81
CA ILE A 55 15.63 9.46 -20.44
C ILE A 55 15.72 8.09 -19.76
N THR A 56 16.73 7.94 -18.91
CA THR A 56 16.83 6.79 -18.03
C THR A 56 15.78 6.99 -16.94
N LEU A 57 14.76 6.14 -16.94
CA LEU A 57 13.77 6.14 -15.88
C LEU A 57 14.50 5.69 -14.61
N ALA A 58 14.33 6.46 -13.53
CA ALA A 58 14.91 6.17 -12.24
C ALA A 58 14.79 4.67 -11.95
N SER A 59 15.94 4.00 -11.80
CA SER A 59 15.93 2.58 -11.47
C SER A 59 15.22 2.43 -10.11
N LYS A 60 14.69 1.24 -9.80
CA LYS A 60 14.06 0.96 -8.50
C LYS A 60 14.94 1.35 -7.28
N ALA A 61 16.25 1.53 -7.50
CA ALA A 61 17.21 2.00 -6.50
C ALA A 61 17.21 3.53 -6.28
N ASP A 62 16.80 4.34 -7.25
CA ASP A 62 16.73 5.80 -7.14
C ASP A 62 15.39 6.28 -6.56
N VAL A 63 14.37 5.41 -6.51
CA VAL A 63 13.07 5.66 -5.87
C VAL A 63 13.13 5.50 -4.33
N ILE A 64 14.30 5.16 -3.77
CA ILE A 64 14.47 4.92 -2.34
C ILE A 64 14.20 6.19 -1.51
N GLU A 65 14.23 7.40 -2.08
CA GLU A 65 13.93 8.64 -1.35
C GLU A 65 12.43 8.96 -1.17
N ASP A 66 11.50 8.33 -1.91
CA ASP A 66 10.05 8.60 -1.76
C ASP A 66 9.33 7.58 -0.85
N ASN A 67 10.05 6.56 -0.36
CA ASN A 67 9.51 5.55 0.54
C ASN A 67 9.18 6.10 1.93
N ASP A 68 9.76 7.24 2.30
CA ASP A 68 9.46 7.92 3.56
C ASP A 68 8.04 8.51 3.57
N GLN A 69 7.49 8.95 2.43
CA GLN A 69 6.11 9.47 2.37
C GLN A 69 5.04 8.37 2.35
N GLN A 70 5.29 7.24 1.69
CA GLN A 70 4.36 6.09 1.76
C GLN A 70 4.33 5.47 3.16
N ASN A 71 5.44 5.51 3.90
CA ASN A 71 5.49 5.10 5.30
C ASN A 71 4.72 6.03 6.24
N LEU A 72 4.57 7.33 5.92
CA LEU A 72 3.78 8.28 6.72
C LEU A 72 2.27 7.96 6.72
N LEU A 73 1.78 7.24 5.70
CA LEU A 73 0.36 6.90 5.53
C LEU A 73 0.00 5.49 6.04
N MET A 74 0.99 4.67 6.35
CA MET A 74 0.79 3.32 6.89
C MET A 74 0.50 3.37 8.39
N VAL A 75 -0.72 3.04 8.78
CA VAL A 75 -1.07 2.81 10.18
C VAL A 75 -0.72 1.38 10.54
N SER A 76 0.16 1.19 11.50
CA SER A 76 0.56 -0.14 11.95
C SER A 76 0.56 -0.27 13.47
N GLY A 77 0.57 -1.52 13.93
CA GLY A 77 0.68 -1.83 15.35
C GLY A 77 0.76 -3.33 15.59
N THR A 78 0.75 -3.72 16.85
CA THR A 78 0.79 -5.13 17.24
C THR A 78 -0.03 -5.36 18.49
N PHE A 79 -0.85 -6.40 18.48
CA PHE A 79 -1.48 -6.93 19.69
C PHE A 79 -0.62 -8.04 20.25
N THR A 80 -0.24 -7.92 21.52
CA THR A 80 0.47 -8.97 22.25
C THR A 80 -0.43 -9.46 23.38
N PHE A 81 -0.67 -10.76 23.44
CA PHE A 81 -1.48 -11.39 24.48
C PHE A 81 -1.03 -12.83 24.72
N ASN A 82 -1.39 -13.38 25.88
CA ASN A 82 -1.08 -14.75 26.25
C ASN A 82 -2.38 -15.54 26.44
N LEU A 83 -2.53 -16.64 25.72
CA LEU A 83 -3.70 -17.50 25.78
C LEU A 83 -3.48 -18.69 26.71
N ALA A 84 -4.36 -18.89 27.68
CA ALA A 84 -4.31 -20.05 28.57
C ALA A 84 -4.72 -21.36 27.86
N PHE A 85 -5.58 -21.27 26.85
CA PHE A 85 -6.09 -22.37 26.04
C PHE A 85 -6.37 -21.87 24.61
N GLY A 86 -6.58 -22.79 23.67
CA GLY A 86 -6.83 -22.41 22.28
C GLY A 86 -8.13 -21.62 22.13
N LYS A 87 -8.11 -20.58 21.29
CA LYS A 87 -9.20 -19.62 21.10
C LYS A 87 -9.43 -19.33 19.63
N GLU A 88 -10.66 -19.02 19.26
CA GLU A 88 -10.92 -18.29 18.02
C GLU A 88 -10.45 -16.85 18.21
N VAL A 89 -9.66 -16.32 17.28
CA VAL A 89 -9.13 -14.96 17.34
C VAL A 89 -9.43 -14.23 16.04
N HIS A 90 -10.06 -13.08 16.16
CA HIS A 90 -10.42 -12.21 15.05
C HIS A 90 -10.00 -10.78 15.37
N LEU A 91 -9.20 -10.18 14.49
CA LEU A 91 -8.85 -8.77 14.50
C LEU A 91 -9.54 -8.10 13.34
N ALA A 92 -10.42 -7.14 13.63
CA ALA A 92 -11.13 -6.39 12.61
C ALA A 92 -11.14 -4.90 12.93
N MET A 93 -11.24 -4.11 11.87
CA MET A 93 -11.42 -2.67 11.91
C MET A 93 -12.88 -2.33 11.69
N PHE A 94 -13.38 -1.42 12.52
CA PHE A 94 -14.77 -0.97 12.54
C PHE A 94 -14.83 0.54 12.39
N ASN A 95 -15.89 1.03 11.77
CA ASN A 95 -16.20 2.46 11.75
C ASN A 95 -17.00 2.91 12.99
N ASP A 96 -17.38 4.19 13.03
CA ASP A 96 -18.14 4.80 14.14
C ASP A 96 -19.51 4.15 14.40
N ARG A 97 -20.11 3.57 13.35
CA ARG A 97 -21.38 2.82 13.40
C ARG A 97 -21.21 1.35 13.82
N ASN A 98 -20.01 0.94 14.23
CA ASN A 98 -19.67 -0.46 14.53
C ASN A 98 -19.87 -1.42 13.34
N VAL A 99 -19.73 -0.94 12.10
CA VAL A 99 -19.69 -1.79 10.91
C VAL A 99 -18.26 -2.22 10.64
N ILE A 100 -18.03 -3.50 10.35
CA ILE A 100 -16.72 -4.00 9.94
C ILE A 100 -16.39 -3.43 8.57
N VAL A 101 -15.27 -2.72 8.48
CA VAL A 101 -14.77 -2.16 7.22
C VAL A 101 -13.57 -2.92 6.67
N LYS A 102 -12.84 -3.65 7.53
CA LYS A 102 -11.73 -4.52 7.12
C LYS A 102 -11.45 -5.60 8.15
N GLU A 103 -11.29 -6.83 7.68
CA GLU A 103 -10.68 -7.91 8.45
C GLU A 103 -9.16 -7.78 8.38
N LEU A 104 -8.48 -7.76 9.53
CA LEU A 104 -7.03 -7.61 9.63
C LEU A 104 -6.34 -8.94 9.93
N TYR A 105 -7.03 -9.85 10.63
CA TYR A 105 -6.55 -11.18 10.95
C TYR A 105 -7.71 -12.06 11.41
N ALA A 106 -7.79 -13.31 10.97
CA ALA A 106 -8.74 -14.29 11.49
C ALA A 106 -8.06 -15.66 11.62
N GLU A 107 -8.23 -16.28 12.78
CA GLU A 107 -7.74 -17.62 13.07
C GLU A 107 -8.80 -18.36 13.89
N ALA A 108 -9.34 -19.44 13.32
CA ALA A 108 -10.41 -20.19 13.95
C ALA A 108 -9.94 -20.89 15.23
N ARG A 109 -8.64 -21.20 15.34
CA ARG A 109 -8.07 -21.87 16.51
C ARG A 109 -6.61 -21.52 16.75
N MET A 110 -6.37 -20.35 17.34
CA MET A 110 -5.05 -19.92 17.80
C MET A 110 -4.60 -20.79 18.99
N PRO A 111 -3.38 -21.35 18.99
CA PRO A 111 -2.89 -22.19 20.08
C PRO A 111 -2.67 -21.40 21.38
N LYS A 112 -2.60 -22.13 22.50
CA LYS A 112 -2.22 -21.55 23.80
C LYS A 112 -0.80 -20.99 23.77
N GLY A 113 -0.54 -19.97 24.57
CA GLY A 113 0.77 -19.34 24.73
C GLY A 113 0.80 -17.88 24.28
N LEU A 114 2.00 -17.30 24.28
CA LEU A 114 2.24 -15.93 23.89
C LEU A 114 2.05 -15.77 22.38
N SER A 115 1.16 -14.89 21.99
CA SER A 115 0.86 -14.56 20.60
C SER A 115 1.11 -13.07 20.34
N LYS A 116 1.60 -12.78 19.14
CA LYS A 116 1.81 -11.43 18.62
C LYS A 116 1.17 -11.33 17.25
N ILE A 117 0.16 -10.47 17.12
CA ILE A 117 -0.54 -10.25 15.85
C ILE A 117 -0.21 -8.83 15.38
N PRO A 118 0.67 -8.68 14.37
CA PRO A 118 0.89 -7.39 13.73
C PRO A 118 -0.31 -7.03 12.84
N TYR A 119 -0.56 -5.75 12.67
CA TYR A 119 -1.47 -5.23 11.65
C TYR A 119 -0.86 -4.01 10.98
N ALA A 120 -1.21 -3.81 9.72
CA ALA A 120 -0.90 -2.61 8.96
C ALA A 120 -2.00 -2.34 7.93
N PHE A 121 -2.30 -1.08 7.68
CA PHE A 121 -3.18 -0.66 6.59
C PHE A 121 -2.83 0.77 6.14
N ASN A 122 -3.21 1.11 4.91
CA ASN A 122 -3.05 2.45 4.36
C ASN A 122 -4.20 3.35 4.82
N SER A 123 -3.88 4.50 5.44
CA SER A 123 -4.88 5.46 5.95
C SER A 123 -5.75 6.09 4.86
N LEU A 124 -5.27 6.11 3.60
CA LEU A 124 -6.00 6.68 2.46
C LEU A 124 -7.16 5.82 1.99
N ASP A 125 -7.15 4.52 2.26
CA ASP A 125 -8.24 3.60 1.88
C ASP A 125 -9.51 3.82 2.71
N PHE A 126 -9.41 4.58 3.81
CA PHE A 126 -10.41 4.62 4.86
C PHE A 126 -10.84 6.05 5.16
N PRO A 127 -11.76 6.67 4.39
CA PRO A 127 -11.98 8.12 4.34
C PRO A 127 -12.50 8.76 5.64
N GLU A 128 -13.17 8.01 6.52
CA GLU A 128 -13.64 8.55 7.80
C GLU A 128 -12.49 9.02 8.71
N ASP A 129 -12.83 9.86 9.70
CA ASP A 129 -11.86 10.44 10.63
C ASP A 129 -11.45 9.48 11.75
N LYS A 130 -12.29 8.48 12.06
CA LYS A 130 -12.12 7.60 13.22
C LYS A 130 -12.43 6.16 12.90
N TYR A 131 -11.60 5.26 13.40
CA TYR A 131 -11.81 3.82 13.31
C TYR A 131 -11.44 3.12 14.61
N TYR A 132 -11.93 1.90 14.74
CA TYR A 132 -11.76 1.07 15.92
C TYR A 132 -11.19 -0.29 15.53
N ILE A 133 -9.99 -0.60 15.98
CA ILE A 133 -9.40 -1.92 15.81
C ILE A 133 -9.77 -2.76 17.04
N LYS A 134 -10.56 -3.80 16.82
CA LYS A 134 -11.05 -4.66 17.90
C LYS A 134 -10.43 -6.04 17.81
N LEU A 135 -9.88 -6.49 18.93
CA LEU A 135 -9.47 -7.87 19.14
C LEU A 135 -10.64 -8.63 19.74
N ILE A 136 -11.13 -9.61 18.99
CA ILE A 136 -12.28 -10.44 19.32
C ILE A 136 -11.77 -11.86 19.58
N MET A 137 -12.15 -12.45 20.71
CA MET A 137 -11.85 -13.84 21.02
C MET A 137 -13.12 -14.59 21.41
N ASP A 138 -13.37 -15.72 20.75
CA ASP A 138 -14.62 -16.51 20.90
C ASP A 138 -15.88 -15.60 20.86
N GLY A 139 -15.93 -14.68 19.89
CA GLY A 139 -17.04 -13.72 19.72
C GLY A 139 -17.12 -12.58 20.74
N LYS A 140 -16.16 -12.46 21.68
CA LYS A 140 -16.12 -11.37 22.67
C LYS A 140 -15.02 -10.38 22.37
N VAL A 141 -15.36 -9.08 22.35
CA VAL A 141 -14.38 -7.99 22.24
C VAL A 141 -13.56 -7.92 23.52
N LEU A 142 -12.25 -8.15 23.44
CA LEU A 142 -11.33 -8.08 24.58
C LEU A 142 -10.50 -6.80 24.60
N ASN A 143 -10.22 -6.24 23.43
CA ASN A 143 -9.49 -4.98 23.30
C ASN A 143 -10.11 -4.15 22.18
N ASN A 144 -10.12 -2.83 22.37
CA ASN A 144 -10.58 -1.86 21.41
C ASN A 144 -9.60 -0.69 21.37
N LYS A 145 -8.98 -0.47 20.21
CA LYS A 145 -8.07 0.65 19.98
C LYS A 145 -8.73 1.63 19.02
N GLU A 146 -8.98 2.85 19.49
CA GLU A 146 -9.36 3.97 18.62
C GLU A 146 -8.15 4.46 17.81
N ILE A 147 -8.38 4.73 16.54
CA ILE A 147 -7.44 5.32 15.60
C ILE A 147 -8.07 6.61 15.08
N ASP A 148 -7.43 7.75 15.37
CA ASP A 148 -7.77 9.03 14.75
C ASP A 148 -6.93 9.19 13.48
N MET A 149 -7.61 9.20 12.33
CA MET A 149 -6.98 9.23 11.02
C MET A 149 -6.39 10.60 10.67
N LYS A 150 -6.76 11.67 11.39
CA LYS A 150 -6.23 13.01 11.13
C LYS A 150 -4.73 13.10 11.36
N TYR A 151 -4.20 12.29 12.28
CA TYR A 151 -2.76 12.22 12.54
C TYR A 151 -1.96 11.65 11.36
N PHE A 152 -2.61 10.92 10.45
CA PHE A 152 -1.95 10.23 9.33
C PHE A 152 -2.23 10.89 7.98
N ARG A 153 -2.93 12.03 7.94
CA ARG A 153 -3.28 12.75 6.70
C ARG A 153 -2.71 14.16 6.63
N ASN A 154 -1.93 14.57 7.62
CA ASN A 154 -1.35 15.92 7.72
C ASN A 154 0.06 15.97 7.11
#